data_AF-A0A0C2ZTF7-F1
#
_entry.id   AF-A0A0C2ZTF7-F1
#
_cell.length_a   1.000
_cell.length_b   1.000
_cell.length_c   1.000
_cell.angle_alpha   90.00
_cell.angle_beta   90.00
_cell.angle_gamma   90.00
#
_symmetry.space_group_name_H-M   'P 1'
#
loop_
_entity.id
_entity.type
_entity.pdbx_description
1 polymer ?
#
loop_
_entity_poly.entity_id
_entity_poly.type
_entity_poly.pdbx_seq_one_letter_code
_entity_poly.pdbx_strand_id
1 'polypeptide(L)'
;MPKEESSSKVTLSKKEIEEIKNNLLKDLAKDFEFEITQKTQKSEQFSGPVPHPEHMQQYKNIDKTLPDRLTKMAESNLKHIHFIDRVQVFGELFMGFLGWLTPTGLGFYTLYKAFELLDSGKNIEALISLVVALGGLGTAFYMKRRNPS
;
A
#
# COMPACT_ATOMS: atom_id res chain seq x y z
N MET A 1 -10.29 -76.68 39.40
CA MET A 1 -11.65 -76.09 39.48
C MET A 1 -11.53 -74.60 39.22
N PRO A 2 -12.13 -74.10 38.13
CA PRO A 2 -12.03 -72.70 37.69
C PRO A 2 -13.06 -71.82 38.41
N LYS A 3 -12.72 -70.56 38.71
CA LYS A 3 -13.70 -69.54 39.13
C LYS A 3 -13.84 -68.54 37.99
N GLU A 4 -15.04 -68.54 37.41
CA GLU A 4 -15.52 -67.56 36.45
C GLU A 4 -15.58 -66.18 37.12
N GLU A 5 -14.80 -65.23 36.62
CA GLU A 5 -14.97 -63.82 36.95
C GLU A 5 -16.11 -63.24 36.09
N SER A 6 -17.14 -62.82 36.82
CA SER A 6 -18.39 -62.24 36.37
C SER A 6 -18.18 -61.03 35.47
N SER A 7 -18.63 -61.15 34.23
CA SER A 7 -18.78 -60.06 33.27
C SER A 7 -19.89 -59.12 33.75
N SER A 8 -19.49 -58.01 34.40
CA SER A 8 -20.35 -56.87 34.70
C SER A 8 -20.72 -56.15 33.40
N LYS A 9 -21.86 -56.52 32.80
CA LYS A 9 -22.47 -55.76 31.70
C LYS A 9 -23.04 -54.46 32.25
N VAL A 10 -22.23 -53.40 32.20
CA VAL A 10 -22.68 -52.03 32.44
C VAL A 10 -23.56 -51.62 31.26
N THR A 11 -24.88 -51.72 31.43
CA THR A 11 -25.86 -51.21 30.47
C THR A 11 -25.95 -49.69 30.61
N LEU A 12 -24.95 -48.97 30.11
CA LEU A 12 -24.95 -47.52 30.04
C LEU A 12 -26.16 -47.07 29.19
N SER A 13 -26.95 -46.15 29.73
CA SER A 13 -28.07 -45.56 29.01
C SER A 13 -27.54 -44.84 27.77
N LYS A 14 -28.19 -44.98 26.61
CA LYS A 14 -27.74 -44.34 25.35
C LYS A 14 -27.46 -42.84 25.50
N LYS A 15 -28.17 -42.17 26.42
CA LYS A 15 -27.98 -40.76 26.75
C LYS A 15 -26.63 -40.47 27.42
N GLU A 16 -26.16 -41.35 28.31
CA GLU A 16 -24.87 -41.19 29.01
C GLU A 16 -23.70 -41.40 28.05
N ILE A 17 -23.82 -42.34 27.10
CA ILE A 17 -22.81 -42.56 26.05
C ILE A 17 -22.71 -41.34 25.12
N GLU A 18 -23.86 -40.74 24.80
CA GLU A 18 -23.91 -39.55 23.94
C GLU A 18 -23.36 -38.31 24.65
N GLU A 19 -23.60 -38.17 25.96
CA GLU A 19 -23.03 -37.11 26.79
C GLU A 19 -21.52 -37.25 26.96
N ILE A 20 -21.01 -38.47 27.22
CA ILE A 20 -19.57 -38.75 27.28
C ILE A 20 -18.89 -38.46 25.94
N LYS A 21 -19.51 -38.87 24.82
CA LYS A 21 -18.99 -38.59 23.48
C LYS A 21 -18.93 -37.09 23.19
N ASN A 22 -19.96 -36.34 23.58
CA ASN A 22 -20.00 -34.89 23.38
C ASN A 22 -18.97 -34.15 24.24
N ASN A 23 -18.71 -34.62 25.46
CA ASN A 23 -17.68 -34.04 26.33
C ASN A 23 -16.27 -34.35 25.81
N LEU A 24 -16.01 -35.60 25.39
CA LEU A 24 -14.73 -35.98 24.76
C LEU A 24 -14.46 -35.22 23.46
N LEU A 25 -15.49 -35.01 22.62
CA LEU A 25 -15.35 -34.22 21.39
C LEU A 25 -15.09 -32.74 21.67
N LYS A 26 -15.68 -32.18 22.73
CA LYS A 26 -15.40 -30.80 23.15
C LYS A 26 -13.98 -30.65 23.70
N ASP A 27 -13.51 -31.59 24.50
CA ASP A 27 -12.15 -31.56 25.04
C ASP A 27 -11.11 -31.74 23.92
N LEU A 28 -11.35 -32.68 23.00
CA LEU A 28 -10.49 -32.88 21.83
C LEU A 28 -10.46 -31.64 20.92
N ALA A 29 -11.61 -31.01 20.66
CA ALA A 29 -11.69 -29.78 19.87
C ALA A 29 -10.91 -28.63 20.54
N LYS A 30 -11.01 -28.52 21.87
CA LYS A 30 -10.33 -27.48 22.65
C LYS A 30 -8.81 -27.66 22.66
N ASP A 31 -8.33 -28.90 22.71
CA ASP A 31 -6.91 -29.22 22.62
C ASP A 31 -6.35 -28.92 21.22
N PHE A 32 -7.10 -29.25 20.16
CA PHE A 32 -6.73 -28.87 18.79
C PHE A 32 -6.71 -27.36 18.57
N GLU A 33 -7.70 -26.62 19.11
CA GLU A 33 -7.74 -25.16 19.05
C GLU A 33 -6.56 -24.52 19.79
N PHE A 34 -6.16 -25.07 20.94
CA PHE A 34 -5.01 -24.59 21.69
C PHE A 34 -3.68 -24.83 20.94
N GLU A 35 -3.53 -26.00 20.30
CA GLU A 35 -2.32 -26.33 19.54
C GLU A 35 -2.18 -25.46 18.27
N ILE A 36 -3.28 -25.25 17.53
CA ILE A 36 -3.29 -24.38 16.34
C ILE A 36 -3.02 -22.92 16.73
N THR A 37 -3.59 -22.47 17.86
CA THR A 37 -3.37 -21.10 18.36
C THR A 37 -1.93 -20.86 18.79
N GLN A 38 -1.29 -21.82 19.46
CA GLN A 38 0.14 -21.69 19.82
C GLN A 38 1.08 -21.75 18.61
N LYS A 39 0.79 -22.60 17.63
CA LYS A 39 1.64 -22.75 16.44
C LYS A 39 1.55 -21.55 15.48
N THR A 40 0.46 -20.79 15.56
CA THR A 40 0.24 -19.59 14.73
C THR A 40 0.86 -18.32 15.33
N GLN A 41 1.21 -18.29 16.63
CA GLN A 41 1.75 -17.10 17.30
C GLN A 41 3.23 -16.79 17.00
N LYS A 42 3.95 -17.63 16.26
CA LYS A 42 5.36 -17.39 15.86
C LYS A 42 5.54 -17.20 14.35
N SER A 43 4.55 -16.64 13.67
CA SER A 43 4.79 -16.08 12.33
C SER A 43 5.44 -14.71 12.49
N GLU A 44 6.77 -14.67 12.59
CA GLU A 44 7.52 -13.41 12.51
C GLU A 44 7.44 -12.91 11.06
N GLN A 45 6.50 -12.00 10.80
CA GLN A 45 6.42 -11.30 9.51
C GLN A 45 7.57 -10.29 9.43
N PHE A 46 8.71 -10.77 8.94
CA PHE A 46 9.81 -9.88 8.59
C PHE A 46 9.51 -9.24 7.24
N SER A 47 9.21 -7.93 7.26
CA SER A 47 8.99 -7.13 6.06
C SER A 47 10.20 -6.22 5.83
N GLY A 48 10.91 -6.46 4.74
CA GLY A 48 12.07 -5.67 4.36
C GLY A 48 12.93 -6.37 3.31
N PRO A 49 13.85 -5.65 2.67
CA PRO A 49 14.76 -6.21 1.65
C PRO A 49 15.86 -7.09 2.24
N VAL A 50 15.97 -7.16 3.57
CA VAL A 50 16.95 -7.98 4.29
C VAL A 50 16.21 -9.14 4.97
N PRO A 51 16.69 -10.40 4.80
CA PRO A 51 16.03 -11.56 5.39
C PRO A 51 16.19 -11.60 6.91
N HIS A 52 15.37 -12.44 7.56
CA HIS A 52 15.42 -12.65 9.00
C HIS A 52 16.83 -12.99 9.48
N PRO A 53 17.28 -12.50 10.66
CA PRO A 53 18.61 -12.78 11.19
C PRO A 53 18.95 -14.27 11.27
N GLU A 54 17.97 -15.13 11.54
CA GLU A 54 18.16 -16.58 11.54
C GLU A 54 18.52 -17.13 10.14
N HIS A 55 17.89 -16.60 9.09
CA HIS A 55 18.18 -16.99 7.71
C HIS A 55 19.54 -16.42 7.27
N MET A 56 19.90 -15.21 7.70
CA MET A 56 21.23 -14.64 7.50
C MET A 56 22.34 -15.52 8.09
N GLN A 57 22.11 -16.11 9.26
CA GLN A 57 23.06 -17.04 9.87
C GLN A 57 23.21 -18.32 9.04
N GLN A 58 22.13 -18.85 8.47
CA GLN A 58 22.18 -19.98 7.55
C GLN A 58 22.97 -19.65 6.27
N TYR A 59 22.77 -18.47 5.68
CA TYR A 59 23.57 -18.03 4.54
C TYR A 59 25.06 -17.91 4.87
N LYS A 60 25.40 -17.41 6.07
CA LYS A 60 26.78 -17.33 6.56
C LYS A 60 27.45 -18.70 6.68
N ASN A 61 26.67 -19.74 7.02
CA ASN A 61 27.16 -21.11 7.13
C ASN A 61 27.48 -21.72 5.75
N ILE A 62 26.79 -21.28 4.70
CA ILE A 62 27.06 -21.68 3.31
C ILE A 62 28.27 -20.93 2.76
N ASP A 63 28.29 -19.61 2.89
CA ASP A 63 29.41 -18.76 2.51
C ASP A 63 29.44 -17.53 3.43
N LYS A 64 30.58 -17.33 4.08
CA LYS A 64 30.80 -16.25 5.06
C LYS A 64 30.59 -14.84 4.46
N THR A 65 30.71 -14.69 3.15
CA THR A 65 30.57 -13.41 2.43
C THR A 65 29.14 -13.10 2.00
N LEU A 66 28.23 -14.08 1.97
CA LEU A 66 26.86 -13.91 1.48
C LEU A 66 26.05 -12.86 2.25
N PRO A 67 26.06 -12.82 3.61
CA PRO A 67 25.31 -11.82 4.35
C PRO A 67 25.70 -10.38 3.96
N ASP A 68 26.99 -10.10 3.85
CA ASP A 68 27.50 -8.78 3.47
C ASP A 68 27.12 -8.40 2.03
N ARG A 69 27.21 -9.36 1.09
CA ARG A 69 26.78 -9.16 -0.30
C ARG A 69 25.28 -8.87 -0.40
N LEU A 70 24.47 -9.59 0.37
CA LEU A 70 23.02 -9.42 0.37
C LEU A 70 22.61 -8.07 0.97
N THR A 71 23.24 -7.68 2.09
CA THR A 71 23.03 -6.34 2.68
C THR A 71 23.44 -5.23 1.70
N LYS A 72 24.59 -5.34 1.05
CA LYS A 72 25.03 -4.37 0.03
C LYS A 72 24.06 -4.28 -1.15
N MET A 73 23.53 -5.41 -1.60
CA MET A 73 22.52 -5.45 -2.66
C MET A 73 21.22 -4.76 -2.23
N ALA A 74 20.75 -5.05 -1.01
CA ALA A 74 19.57 -4.41 -0.43
C ALA A 74 19.75 -2.89 -0.28
N GLU A 75 20.90 -2.44 0.23
CA GLU A 75 21.24 -1.02 0.36
C GLU A 75 21.29 -0.32 -1.01
N SER A 76 21.90 -0.95 -2.01
CA SER A 76 21.95 -0.41 -3.37
C SER A 76 20.55 -0.25 -3.95
N ASN A 77 19.67 -1.23 -3.73
CA ASN A 77 18.29 -1.17 -4.19
C ASN A 77 17.51 -0.05 -3.49
N LEU A 78 17.64 0.07 -2.16
CA LEU A 78 17.02 1.15 -1.39
C LEU A 78 17.48 2.54 -1.85
N LYS A 79 18.79 2.71 -2.11
CA LYS A 79 19.33 3.97 -2.66
C LYS A 79 18.71 4.31 -4.02
N HIS A 80 18.51 3.31 -4.87
CA HIS A 80 17.89 3.49 -6.18
C HIS A 80 16.42 3.89 -6.06
N ILE A 81 15.66 3.21 -5.20
CA ILE A 81 14.24 3.54 -4.93
C ILE A 81 14.14 4.97 -4.38
N HIS A 82 14.91 5.33 -3.36
CA HIS A 82 14.91 6.68 -2.81
C HIS A 82 15.35 7.76 -3.82
N PHE A 83 16.15 7.39 -4.81
CA PHE A 83 16.49 8.30 -5.89
C PHE A 83 15.29 8.51 -6.83
N ILE A 84 14.63 7.44 -7.26
CA ILE A 84 13.42 7.50 -8.08
C ILE A 84 12.33 8.30 -7.38
N ASP A 85 12.06 8.02 -6.10
CA ASP A 85 11.04 8.71 -5.32
C ASP A 85 11.31 10.22 -5.27
N ARG A 86 12.56 10.61 -5.04
CA ARG A 86 12.94 12.04 -5.08
C ARG A 86 12.71 12.63 -6.47
N VAL A 87 13.15 11.97 -7.53
CA VAL A 87 12.96 12.46 -8.90
C VAL A 87 11.48 12.58 -9.24
N GLN A 88 10.64 11.65 -8.80
CA GLN A 88 9.21 11.70 -8.98
C GLN A 88 8.59 12.90 -8.25
N VAL A 89 8.89 13.08 -6.96
CA VAL A 89 8.39 14.20 -6.15
C VAL A 89 8.84 15.55 -6.74
N PHE A 90 10.10 15.66 -7.16
CA PHE A 90 10.59 16.86 -7.84
C PHE A 90 9.88 17.05 -9.19
N GLY A 91 9.70 15.99 -9.98
CA GLY A 91 9.00 16.03 -11.25
C GLY A 91 7.56 16.51 -11.12
N GLU A 92 6.82 16.02 -10.12
CA GLU A 92 5.47 16.46 -9.79
C GLU A 92 5.43 17.93 -9.37
N LEU A 93 6.39 18.38 -8.55
CA LEU A 93 6.51 19.78 -8.15
C LEU A 93 6.78 20.69 -9.35
N PHE A 94 7.72 20.30 -10.23
CA PHE A 94 8.06 21.05 -11.43
C PHE A 94 6.90 21.10 -12.41
N MET A 95 6.22 19.98 -12.67
CA MET A 95 5.04 19.94 -13.54
C MET A 95 3.89 20.74 -12.96
N GLY A 96 3.70 20.71 -11.63
CA GLY A 96 2.72 21.55 -10.94
C GLY A 96 3.03 23.04 -11.10
N PHE A 97 4.30 23.42 -10.93
CA PHE A 97 4.75 24.80 -11.10
C PHE A 97 4.61 25.28 -12.55
N LEU A 98 5.06 24.50 -13.54
CA LEU A 98 4.88 24.82 -14.95
C LEU A 98 3.40 24.89 -15.34
N GLY A 99 2.58 23.98 -14.82
CA GLY A 99 1.14 23.96 -15.06
C GLY A 99 0.43 25.23 -14.57
N TRP A 100 0.92 25.85 -13.49
CA TRP A 100 0.42 27.14 -13.02
C TRP A 100 1.05 28.32 -13.78
N LEU A 101 2.36 28.28 -14.03
CA LEU A 101 3.09 29.39 -14.63
C LEU A 101 2.68 29.63 -16.09
N THR A 102 2.45 28.58 -16.87
CA THR A 102 2.11 28.69 -18.30
C THR A 102 0.82 29.49 -18.55
N PRO A 103 -0.35 29.16 -17.95
CA PRO A 103 -1.57 29.94 -18.17
C PRO A 103 -1.50 31.34 -17.55
N THR A 104 -0.81 31.52 -16.42
CA THR A 104 -0.61 32.84 -15.81
C THR A 104 0.23 33.74 -16.71
N GLY A 105 1.35 33.24 -17.25
CA GLY A 105 2.18 33.97 -18.20
C GLY A 105 1.44 34.32 -19.49
N LEU A 106 0.65 33.36 -20.03
CA LEU A 106 -0.20 33.61 -21.18
C LEU A 106 -1.25 34.69 -20.90
N GLY A 107 -1.86 34.67 -19.72
CA GLY A 107 -2.82 35.69 -19.29
C GLY A 107 -2.21 37.09 -19.21
N PHE A 108 -1.00 37.22 -18.66
CA PHE A 108 -0.29 38.51 -18.67
C PHE A 108 0.06 38.97 -20.09
N TYR A 109 0.47 38.05 -20.97
CA TYR A 109 0.78 38.37 -22.36
C TYR A 109 -0.44 38.87 -23.14
N THR A 110 -1.59 38.22 -23.00
CA THR A 110 -2.83 38.67 -23.68
C THR A 110 -3.31 40.01 -23.13
N LEU A 111 -3.15 40.24 -21.82
CA LEU A 111 -3.51 41.50 -21.17
C LEU A 111 -2.61 42.66 -21.67
N TYR A 112 -1.31 42.41 -21.82
CA TYR A 112 -0.39 43.37 -22.44
C TYR A 112 -0.78 43.71 -23.88
N LYS A 113 -1.13 42.70 -24.69
CA LYS A 113 -1.58 42.92 -26.08
C LYS A 113 -2.90 43.67 -26.16
N ALA A 114 -3.82 43.47 -25.22
CA ALA A 114 -5.06 44.21 -25.15
C ALA A 114 -4.82 45.71 -24.90
N PHE A 115 -3.86 46.07 -24.04
CA PHE A 115 -3.47 47.47 -23.82
C PHE A 115 -2.89 48.11 -25.08
N GLU A 116 -1.96 47.44 -25.77
CA GLU A 116 -1.38 47.92 -27.04
C GLU A 116 -2.46 48.16 -28.11
N LEU A 117 -3.47 47.29 -28.17
CA LEU A 117 -4.58 47.44 -29.11
C LEU A 117 -5.49 48.62 -28.76
N LEU A 118 -5.66 48.92 -27.48
CA LEU A 118 -6.48 50.02 -26.98
C LEU A 118 -5.89 51.37 -27.41
N ASP A 119 -4.56 51.50 -27.34
CA ASP A 119 -3.84 52.70 -27.81
C ASP A 119 -3.97 52.89 -29.34
N SER A 120 -4.16 51.79 -30.09
CA SER A 120 -4.39 51.84 -31.54
C SER A 120 -5.84 52.16 -31.96
N GLY A 121 -6.75 52.37 -31.00
CA GLY A 121 -8.15 52.72 -31.24
C GLY A 121 -9.04 51.55 -31.69
N LYS A 122 -8.54 50.30 -31.62
CA LYS A 122 -9.24 49.10 -32.08
C LYS A 122 -10.01 48.40 -30.95
N ASN A 123 -11.04 49.09 -30.45
CA ASN A 123 -11.77 48.67 -29.25
C ASN A 123 -12.49 47.31 -29.37
N ILE A 124 -13.01 46.97 -30.55
CA ILE A 124 -13.76 45.71 -30.77
C ILE A 124 -12.83 44.49 -30.75
N GLU A 125 -11.66 44.61 -31.37
CA GLU A 125 -10.66 43.54 -31.41
C GLU A 125 -10.08 43.27 -30.01
N ALA A 126 -9.86 44.33 -29.22
CA ALA A 126 -9.42 44.23 -27.83
C ALA A 126 -10.44 43.47 -26.97
N LEU A 127 -11.73 43.76 -27.13
CA LEU A 127 -12.82 43.14 -26.37
C LEU A 127 -12.94 41.64 -26.68
N ILE A 128 -12.86 41.25 -27.97
CA ILE A 128 -12.87 39.84 -28.37
C ILE A 128 -11.68 39.09 -27.78
N SER A 129 -10.48 39.69 -27.82
CA SER A 129 -9.27 39.07 -27.27
C SER A 129 -9.38 38.83 -25.75
N LEU A 130 -10.00 39.76 -25.03
CA LEU A 130 -10.18 39.70 -23.58
C LEU A 130 -11.21 38.64 -23.18
N VAL A 131 -12.32 38.51 -23.92
CA VAL A 131 -13.32 37.46 -23.70
C VAL A 131 -12.73 36.06 -23.95
N VAL A 132 -11.93 35.90 -25.01
CA VAL A 132 -11.26 34.63 -25.31
C VAL A 132 -10.25 34.28 -24.21
N ALA A 133 -9.47 35.26 -23.73
CA ALA A 133 -8.53 35.05 -22.64
C ALA A 133 -9.23 34.62 -21.33
N LEU A 134 -10.29 35.33 -20.94
CA LEU A 134 -11.07 35.01 -19.73
C LEU A 134 -11.80 33.67 -19.85
N GLY A 135 -12.37 33.37 -21.02
CA GLY A 135 -13.02 32.08 -21.29
C GLY A 135 -12.04 30.91 -21.22
N GLY A 136 -10.83 31.08 -21.77
CA GLY A 136 -9.75 30.09 -21.68
C GLY A 136 -9.28 29.84 -20.24
N LEU A 137 -9.10 30.92 -19.46
CA LEU A 137 -8.77 30.80 -18.03
C LEU A 137 -9.88 30.11 -17.23
N GLY A 138 -11.14 30.50 -17.46
CA GLY A 138 -12.30 29.91 -16.79
C GLY A 138 -12.45 28.42 -17.08
N THR A 139 -12.28 28.02 -18.34
CA THR A 139 -12.33 26.61 -18.74
C THR A 139 -11.17 25.79 -18.18
N ALA A 140 -9.94 26.32 -18.17
CA ALA A 140 -8.78 25.66 -17.57
C ALA A 140 -8.97 25.42 -16.06
N PHE A 141 -9.46 26.42 -15.31
CA PHE A 141 -9.76 26.28 -13.89
C PHE A 141 -10.93 25.32 -13.62
N TYR A 142 -11.97 25.35 -14.47
CA TYR A 142 -13.11 24.46 -14.34
C TYR A 142 -12.72 22.99 -14.55
N MET A 143 -11.88 22.69 -15.56
CA MET A 143 -11.40 21.32 -15.80
C MET A 143 -10.51 20.81 -14.67
N LYS A 144 -9.61 21.64 -14.14
CA LYS A 144 -8.76 21.26 -12.99
C LYS A 144 -9.57 20.93 -11.73
N ARG A 145 -10.71 21.59 -11.52
CA ARG A 145 -11.61 21.31 -10.39
C ARG A 145 -12.34 19.97 -10.52
N ARG A 146 -12.51 19.44 -11.75
CA ARG A 146 -13.29 18.23 -12.01
C ARG A 146 -12.46 16.94 -11.97
N ASN A 147 -11.13 17.04 -12.17
CA ASN A 147 -10.19 15.94 -12.01
C ASN A 147 -9.21 16.23 -10.85
N PRO A 148 -9.61 16.06 -9.58
CA PRO A 148 -8.65 15.90 -8.51
C PRO A 148 -7.95 14.55 -8.76
N SER A 149 -6.71 14.61 -9.24
CA SER A 149 -5.79 13.46 -9.22
C SER A 149 -5.13 13.42 -7.85
#